data_AF-A0A956JKJ7-F1
#
_entry.id   AF-A0A956JKJ7-F1
#
_cell.length_a   1.000
_cell.length_b   1.000
_cell.length_c   1.000
_cell.angle_alpha   90.00
_cell.angle_beta   90.00
_cell.angle_gamma   90.00
#
_symmetry.space_group_name_H-M   'P 1'
#
loop_
_entity.id
_entity.type
_entity.pdbx_description
1 polymer ?
#
loop_
_entity_poly.entity_id
_entity_poly.type
_entity_poly.pdbx_seq_one_letter_code
_entity_poly.pdbx_strand_id
1 'polypeptide(L)'
;MFDARPAVEIGEAMVRGLMGLAVSDDDLDPRERRFLEINHELLEIPVPLDDLKPATPAEVAAIVTSPEHRRDLMQRLVVMTALDEVIHPEELRLLRLYAAAMDVDEPAVDAMQRLVEGRKRLVALDVARGGGRVRQAISEWQGRGDEGRRLGGVWKLARTLLGGADKRLAERYRRLAEFPQGSLGRAFYEHCMANGYGLPGERGGTPERLIFHDLGHILADYPTDTFGEVQMGGFESGYMGEDGFSATLLVLLSFHLGVDSDAGGTTTHGAFNLDRYMRAFQRGKAMKLDLRAWDPWPFMDRPIAQVRAFLEIPPP
;
A
#
# COMPACT_ATOMS: atom_id res chain seq x y z
N MET A 1 -3.60 -0.15 -10.77
CA MET A 1 -4.65 0.05 -9.74
C MET A 1 -5.81 0.91 -10.25
N PHE A 2 -5.61 1.95 -11.07
CA PHE A 2 -6.69 2.61 -11.82
C PHE A 2 -6.14 3.25 -13.12
N ASP A 3 -5.38 2.52 -13.94
CA ASP A 3 -4.84 3.11 -15.20
C ASP A 3 -5.91 3.19 -16.30
N ALA A 4 -5.55 3.76 -17.46
CA ALA A 4 -6.41 4.12 -18.61
C ALA A 4 -7.77 3.40 -18.62
N ARG A 5 -8.86 4.19 -18.55
CA ARG A 5 -10.23 3.67 -18.39
C ARG A 5 -10.48 2.46 -19.29
N PRO A 6 -10.86 1.30 -18.73
CA PRO A 6 -11.19 0.14 -19.54
C PRO A 6 -12.39 0.44 -20.44
N ALA A 7 -12.57 -0.37 -21.49
CA ALA A 7 -13.84 -0.36 -22.22
C ALA A 7 -15.00 -0.57 -21.24
N VAL A 8 -16.14 0.10 -21.48
CA VAL A 8 -17.31 0.08 -20.58
C VAL A 8 -17.72 -1.35 -20.21
N GLU A 9 -17.70 -2.27 -21.17
CA GLU A 9 -18.02 -3.70 -20.95
C GLU A 9 -17.08 -4.38 -19.94
N ILE A 10 -15.78 -4.07 -20.00
CA ILE A 10 -14.79 -4.59 -19.04
C ILE A 10 -15.05 -3.98 -17.66
N GLY A 11 -15.28 -2.66 -17.58
CA GLY A 11 -15.61 -2.00 -16.33
C GLY A 11 -16.88 -2.56 -15.68
N GLU A 12 -17.92 -2.80 -16.47
CA GLU A 12 -19.17 -3.38 -15.98
C GLU A 12 -18.94 -4.79 -15.44
N ALA A 13 -18.19 -5.64 -16.16
CA ALA A 13 -17.83 -6.97 -15.71
C ALA A 13 -17.03 -6.95 -14.39
N MET A 14 -16.14 -5.98 -14.22
CA MET A 14 -15.38 -5.79 -12.97
C MET A 14 -16.30 -5.44 -11.79
N VAL A 15 -17.23 -4.49 -11.96
CA VAL A 15 -18.21 -4.14 -10.91
C VAL A 15 -19.11 -5.32 -10.58
N ARG A 16 -19.62 -6.04 -11.59
CA ARG A 16 -20.46 -7.22 -11.39
C ARG A 16 -19.71 -8.37 -10.68
N GLY A 17 -18.40 -8.48 -10.91
CA GLY A 17 -17.54 -9.41 -10.17
C GLY A 17 -17.41 -9.04 -8.69
N LEU A 18 -17.19 -7.76 -8.40
CA LEU A 18 -17.18 -7.24 -7.02
C LEU A 18 -18.53 -7.47 -6.33
N MET A 19 -19.66 -7.23 -7.02
CA MET A 19 -20.99 -7.52 -6.49
C MET A 19 -21.16 -9.00 -6.16
N GLY A 20 -20.63 -9.91 -6.97
CA GLY A 20 -20.71 -11.35 -6.69
C GLY A 20 -19.97 -11.77 -5.43
N LEU A 21 -18.92 -11.04 -5.05
CA LEU A 21 -18.20 -11.27 -3.80
C LEU A 21 -18.96 -10.69 -2.60
N ALA A 22 -19.37 -9.42 -2.69
CA ALA A 22 -20.03 -8.67 -1.61
C ALA A 22 -21.44 -9.15 -1.24
N VAL A 23 -22.02 -10.08 -1.99
CA VAL A 23 -23.31 -10.71 -1.65
C VAL A 23 -23.16 -12.19 -1.31
N SER A 24 -21.92 -12.70 -1.23
CA SER A 24 -21.65 -14.13 -1.12
C SER A 24 -21.92 -14.71 0.27
N ASP A 25 -22.02 -13.86 1.28
CA ASP A 25 -22.33 -14.20 2.68
C ASP A 25 -23.72 -13.69 3.13
N ASP A 26 -24.54 -13.23 2.18
CA ASP A 26 -25.90 -12.71 2.38
C ASP A 26 -26.00 -11.45 3.29
N ASP A 27 -24.90 -10.74 3.56
CA ASP A 27 -24.87 -9.50 4.36
C ASP A 27 -24.01 -8.41 3.72
N LEU A 28 -24.63 -7.52 2.94
CA LEU A 28 -23.90 -6.42 2.29
C LEU A 28 -23.60 -5.29 3.30
N ASP A 29 -22.36 -5.20 3.77
CA ASP A 29 -21.94 -4.14 4.70
C ASP A 29 -21.97 -2.76 4.01
N PRO A 30 -22.30 -1.67 4.74
CA PRO A 30 -22.26 -0.32 4.19
C PRO A 30 -20.94 0.08 3.52
N ARG A 31 -19.80 -0.46 3.97
CA ARG A 31 -18.47 -0.21 3.39
C ARG A 31 -18.30 -0.90 2.04
N GLU A 32 -18.76 -2.14 1.92
CA GLU A 32 -18.78 -2.85 0.64
C GLU A 32 -19.70 -2.16 -0.37
N ARG A 33 -20.90 -1.77 0.06
CA ARG A 33 -21.82 -0.97 -0.78
C ARG A 33 -21.15 0.30 -1.25
N ARG A 34 -20.49 1.04 -0.36
CA ARG A 34 -19.78 2.26 -0.70
C ARG A 34 -18.62 1.99 -1.67
N PHE A 35 -17.94 0.86 -1.52
CA PHE A 35 -16.88 0.45 -2.44
C PHE A 35 -17.43 0.14 -3.83
N LEU A 36 -18.57 -0.56 -3.93
CA LEU A 36 -19.25 -0.76 -5.21
C LEU A 36 -19.60 0.56 -5.90
N GLU A 37 -20.14 1.54 -5.17
CA GLU A 37 -20.45 2.88 -5.68
C GLU A 37 -19.21 3.59 -6.21
N ILE A 38 -18.11 3.59 -5.45
CA ILE A 38 -16.84 4.19 -5.88
C ILE A 38 -16.30 3.51 -7.14
N ASN A 39 -16.34 2.17 -7.20
CA ASN A 39 -15.88 1.43 -8.37
C ASN A 39 -16.75 1.73 -9.60
N HIS A 40 -18.06 1.81 -9.41
CA HIS A 40 -19.04 2.16 -10.44
C HIS A 40 -18.79 3.58 -10.99
N GLU A 41 -18.61 4.57 -10.12
CA GLU A 41 -18.29 5.95 -10.48
C GLU A 41 -16.95 6.06 -11.22
N LEU A 42 -15.89 5.42 -10.71
CA LEU A 42 -14.54 5.50 -11.29
C LEU A 42 -14.46 4.85 -12.68
N LEU A 43 -15.20 3.76 -12.88
CA LEU A 43 -15.25 3.06 -14.16
C LEU A 43 -16.29 3.67 -15.12
N GLU A 44 -17.05 4.67 -14.67
CA GLU A 44 -18.12 5.36 -15.40
C GLU A 44 -19.10 4.39 -16.07
N ILE A 45 -19.64 3.47 -15.29
CA ILE A 45 -20.61 2.49 -15.78
C ILE A 45 -21.95 3.19 -16.05
N PRO A 46 -22.49 3.15 -17.28
CA PRO A 46 -23.70 3.89 -17.64
C PRO A 46 -24.98 3.27 -17.08
N VAL A 47 -24.94 1.98 -16.75
CA VAL A 47 -26.06 1.24 -16.13
C VAL A 47 -26.09 1.56 -14.63
N PRO A 48 -27.23 1.93 -14.03
CA PRO A 48 -27.33 2.14 -12.58
C PRO A 48 -26.86 0.94 -11.77
N LEU A 49 -26.14 1.18 -10.66
CA LEU A 49 -25.58 0.11 -9.82
C LEU A 49 -26.65 -0.89 -9.35
N ASP A 50 -27.84 -0.41 -8.98
CA ASP A 50 -28.94 -1.26 -8.49
C ASP A 50 -29.58 -2.12 -9.59
N ASP A 51 -29.34 -1.81 -10.87
CA ASP A 51 -29.82 -2.59 -12.01
C ASP A 51 -28.81 -3.67 -12.47
N LEU A 52 -27.56 -3.60 -11.98
CA LEU A 52 -26.55 -4.59 -12.27
C LEU A 52 -26.82 -5.90 -11.54
N LYS A 53 -26.40 -7.01 -12.14
CA LYS A 53 -26.48 -8.34 -11.54
C LYS A 53 -25.08 -8.88 -11.25
N PRO A 54 -24.88 -9.53 -10.09
CA PRO A 54 -23.66 -10.27 -9.81
C PRO A 54 -23.26 -11.18 -10.98
N ALA A 55 -21.96 -11.24 -11.26
CA ALA A 55 -21.40 -12.17 -12.23
C ALA A 55 -20.57 -13.24 -11.51
N THR A 56 -20.53 -14.43 -12.08
CA THR A 56 -19.68 -15.52 -11.60
C THR A 56 -18.22 -15.31 -12.03
N PRO A 57 -17.25 -15.97 -11.38
CA PRO A 57 -15.84 -15.94 -11.81
C PRO A 57 -15.62 -16.28 -13.28
N ALA A 58 -16.36 -17.25 -13.82
CA ALA A 58 -16.24 -17.67 -15.21
C ALA A 58 -16.78 -16.61 -16.20
N GLU A 59 -17.92 -15.98 -15.87
CA GLU A 59 -18.49 -14.90 -16.69
C GLU A 59 -17.57 -13.68 -16.72
N VAL A 60 -16.99 -13.32 -15.58
CA VAL A 60 -16.04 -12.20 -15.50
C VAL A 60 -14.75 -12.50 -16.27
N ALA A 61 -14.17 -13.70 -16.09
CA ALA A 61 -12.93 -14.09 -16.76
C ALA A 61 -13.05 -14.17 -18.29
N ALA A 62 -14.26 -14.40 -18.81
CA ALA A 62 -14.56 -14.39 -20.24
C ALA A 62 -14.49 -12.98 -20.86
N ILE A 63 -14.78 -11.93 -20.07
CA ILE A 63 -14.79 -10.54 -20.53
C ILE A 63 -13.46 -9.84 -20.18
N VAL A 64 -13.01 -9.99 -18.93
CA VAL A 64 -11.78 -9.38 -18.40
C VAL A 64 -10.58 -10.26 -18.81
N THR A 65 -10.10 -10.08 -20.04
CA THR A 65 -9.10 -10.96 -20.66
C THR A 65 -7.66 -10.45 -20.55
N SER A 66 -7.45 -9.14 -20.47
CA SER A 66 -6.11 -8.56 -20.38
C SER A 66 -5.48 -8.82 -19.00
N PRO A 67 -4.19 -9.18 -18.91
CA PRO A 67 -3.50 -9.40 -17.63
C PRO A 67 -3.56 -8.20 -16.68
N GLU A 68 -3.52 -6.98 -17.21
CA GLU A 68 -3.62 -5.75 -16.43
C GLU A 68 -4.97 -5.62 -15.71
N HIS A 69 -6.08 -5.65 -16.45
CA HIS A 69 -7.42 -5.57 -15.83
C HIS A 69 -7.72 -6.76 -14.91
N ARG A 70 -7.17 -7.95 -15.19
CA ARG A 70 -7.30 -9.12 -14.29
C ARG A 70 -6.62 -8.88 -12.95
N ARG A 71 -5.39 -8.36 -12.96
CA ARG A 71 -4.69 -7.93 -11.73
C ARG A 71 -5.45 -6.81 -11.02
N ASP A 72 -5.92 -5.82 -11.76
CA ASP A 72 -6.67 -4.69 -11.21
C ASP A 72 -7.95 -5.13 -10.48
N LEU A 73 -8.73 -6.01 -11.13
CA LEU A 73 -9.91 -6.59 -10.51
C LEU A 73 -9.55 -7.43 -9.30
N MET A 74 -8.47 -8.22 -9.38
CA MET A 74 -8.05 -9.06 -8.26
C MET A 74 -7.69 -8.24 -7.03
N GLN A 75 -6.97 -7.13 -7.21
CA GLN A 75 -6.65 -6.19 -6.14
C GLN A 75 -7.91 -5.57 -5.52
N ARG A 76 -8.90 -5.19 -6.32
CA ARG A 76 -10.19 -4.68 -5.82
C ARG A 76 -10.96 -5.74 -5.05
N LEU A 77 -10.99 -6.98 -5.53
CA LEU A 77 -11.64 -8.09 -4.83
C LEU A 77 -10.97 -8.35 -3.47
N VAL A 78 -9.64 -8.24 -3.38
CA VAL A 78 -8.92 -8.33 -2.11
C VAL A 78 -9.29 -7.20 -1.15
N VAL A 79 -9.44 -5.96 -1.66
CA VAL A 79 -9.93 -4.84 -0.84
C VAL A 79 -11.34 -5.15 -0.33
N MET A 80 -12.25 -5.58 -1.21
CA MET A 80 -13.63 -5.93 -0.87
C MET A 80 -13.69 -6.92 0.30
N THR A 81 -13.01 -8.07 0.17
CA THR A 81 -12.93 -9.11 1.22
C THR A 81 -12.40 -8.61 2.57
N ALA A 82 -11.66 -7.48 2.59
CA ALA A 82 -11.08 -6.96 3.82
C ALA A 82 -11.95 -5.90 4.51
N LEU A 83 -12.93 -5.30 3.83
CA LEU A 83 -13.64 -4.09 4.27
C LEU A 83 -14.47 -4.29 5.54
N ASP A 84 -14.94 -5.52 5.76
CA ASP A 84 -15.86 -5.83 6.86
C ASP A 84 -15.15 -6.29 8.12
N GLU A 85 -13.83 -6.11 8.17
CA GLU A 85 -12.91 -6.44 9.27
C GLU A 85 -12.81 -7.94 9.60
N VAL A 86 -13.75 -8.75 9.13
CA VAL A 86 -13.81 -10.20 9.24
C VAL A 86 -13.79 -10.78 7.83
N ILE A 87 -12.84 -11.67 7.57
CA ILE A 87 -12.76 -12.38 6.29
C ILE A 87 -13.59 -13.64 6.41
N HIS A 88 -14.72 -13.72 5.71
CA HIS A 88 -15.58 -14.89 5.76
C HIS A 88 -15.00 -16.03 4.90
N PRO A 89 -15.06 -17.31 5.35
CA PRO A 89 -14.53 -18.43 4.57
C PRO A 89 -15.15 -18.58 3.17
N GLU A 90 -16.42 -18.20 3.01
CA GLU A 90 -17.12 -18.25 1.72
C GLU A 90 -16.62 -17.18 0.74
N GLU A 91 -16.42 -15.95 1.21
CA GLU A 91 -15.79 -14.89 0.41
C GLU A 91 -14.38 -15.29 -0.01
N LEU A 92 -13.57 -15.83 0.90
CA LEU A 92 -12.21 -16.27 0.60
C LEU A 92 -12.19 -17.42 -0.40
N ARG A 93 -13.16 -18.35 -0.33
CA ARG A 93 -13.34 -19.40 -1.33
C ARG A 93 -13.67 -18.80 -2.69
N LEU A 94 -14.56 -17.82 -2.74
CA LEU A 94 -14.95 -17.15 -3.98
C LEU A 94 -13.81 -16.30 -4.56
N LEU A 95 -13.06 -15.58 -3.73
CA LEU A 95 -11.85 -14.85 -4.09
C LEU A 95 -10.82 -15.76 -4.77
N ARG A 96 -10.62 -16.98 -4.24
CA ARG A 96 -9.77 -18.01 -4.88
C ARG A 96 -10.31 -18.51 -6.21
N LEU A 97 -11.63 -18.63 -6.35
CA LEU A 97 -12.25 -19.00 -7.63
C LEU A 97 -12.05 -17.89 -8.68
N TYR A 98 -12.13 -16.62 -8.29
CA TYR A 98 -11.77 -15.49 -9.16
C TYR A 98 -10.31 -15.53 -9.59
N ALA A 99 -9.38 -15.71 -8.65
CA ALA A 99 -7.95 -15.84 -8.94
C ALA A 99 -7.67 -16.98 -9.94
N ALA A 100 -8.29 -18.15 -9.72
CA ALA A 100 -8.15 -19.31 -10.59
C ALA A 100 -8.77 -19.09 -11.99
N ALA A 101 -9.98 -18.52 -12.06
CA ALA A 101 -10.66 -18.27 -13.34
C ALA A 101 -9.92 -17.25 -14.21
N MET A 102 -9.29 -16.26 -13.58
CA MET A 102 -8.51 -15.23 -14.26
C MET A 102 -7.02 -15.60 -14.45
N ASP A 103 -6.56 -16.74 -13.92
CA ASP A 103 -5.15 -17.15 -13.93
C ASP A 103 -4.22 -16.04 -13.36
N VAL A 104 -4.59 -15.52 -12.18
CA VAL A 104 -3.84 -14.47 -11.46
C VAL A 104 -3.25 -15.03 -10.18
N ASP A 105 -1.94 -14.93 -10.05
CA ASP A 105 -1.22 -15.15 -8.79
C ASP A 105 -1.11 -13.82 -8.03
N GLU A 106 -1.95 -13.63 -7.01
CA GLU A 106 -1.98 -12.44 -6.17
C GLU A 106 -1.60 -12.80 -4.72
N PRO A 107 -0.39 -12.43 -4.27
CA PRO A 107 0.11 -12.74 -2.92
C PRO A 107 -0.82 -12.31 -1.78
N ALA A 108 -1.65 -11.28 -2.00
CA ALA A 108 -2.62 -10.84 -1.00
C ALA A 108 -3.72 -11.87 -0.73
N VAL A 109 -4.10 -12.71 -1.70
CA VAL A 109 -5.09 -13.80 -1.50
C VAL A 109 -4.53 -14.83 -0.50
N ASP A 110 -3.24 -15.11 -0.59
CA ASP A 110 -2.52 -15.98 0.34
C ASP A 110 -2.42 -15.37 1.75
N ALA A 111 -2.25 -14.05 1.83
CA ALA A 111 -2.29 -13.33 3.11
C ALA A 111 -3.66 -13.48 3.76
N MET A 112 -4.76 -13.27 3.02
CA MET A 112 -6.13 -13.45 3.52
C MET A 112 -6.37 -14.88 4.02
N GLN A 113 -5.91 -15.89 3.28
CA GLN A 113 -5.97 -17.29 3.72
C GLN A 113 -5.25 -17.51 5.06
N ARG A 114 -4.04 -16.96 5.23
CA ARG A 114 -3.29 -17.09 6.48
C ARG A 114 -4.00 -16.40 7.63
N LEU A 115 -4.73 -15.31 7.40
CA LEU A 115 -5.53 -14.65 8.43
C LEU A 115 -6.71 -15.53 8.89
N VAL A 116 -7.48 -16.09 7.96
CA VAL A 116 -8.60 -17.01 8.27
C VAL A 116 -8.12 -18.24 9.03
N GLU A 117 -6.94 -18.78 8.69
CA GLU A 117 -6.34 -19.92 9.40
C GLU A 117 -5.69 -19.56 10.74
N GLY A 118 -5.87 -18.33 11.23
CA GLY A 118 -5.30 -17.87 12.51
C GLY A 118 -3.78 -17.68 12.49
N ARG A 119 -3.14 -17.72 11.32
CA ARG A 119 -1.68 -17.56 11.13
C ARG A 119 -1.27 -16.09 11.02
N LYS A 120 -1.87 -15.21 11.83
CA LYS A 120 -1.60 -13.76 11.83
C LYS A 120 -0.12 -13.43 11.98
N ARG A 121 0.62 -14.19 12.81
CA ARG A 121 2.07 -14.01 12.99
C ARG A 121 2.89 -14.22 11.70
N LEU A 122 2.47 -15.11 10.81
CA LEU A 122 3.15 -15.29 9.53
C LEU A 122 2.92 -14.09 8.62
N VAL A 123 1.69 -13.58 8.59
CA VAL A 123 1.35 -12.36 7.83
C VAL A 123 2.12 -11.15 8.38
N ALA A 124 2.19 -11.00 9.70
CA ALA A 124 2.98 -9.98 10.38
C ALA A 124 4.48 -10.06 10.02
N LEU A 125 5.04 -11.27 9.98
CA LEU A 125 6.43 -11.47 9.56
C LEU A 125 6.65 -11.15 8.08
N ASP A 126 5.67 -11.42 7.22
CA ASP A 126 5.74 -11.09 5.79
C ASP A 126 5.66 -9.58 5.57
N VAL A 127 4.78 -8.89 6.30
CA VAL A 127 4.68 -7.43 6.37
C VAL A 127 5.99 -6.81 6.86
N ALA A 128 6.53 -7.28 7.99
CA ALA A 128 7.78 -6.79 8.57
C ALA A 128 9.00 -6.99 7.63
N ARG A 129 8.95 -7.99 6.74
CA ARG A 129 9.98 -8.27 5.75
C ARG A 129 9.77 -7.52 4.42
N GLY A 130 8.76 -6.65 4.33
CA GLY A 130 8.50 -5.84 3.13
C GLY A 130 7.73 -6.58 2.03
N GLY A 131 6.79 -7.45 2.39
CA GLY A 131 5.79 -8.03 1.49
C GLY A 131 6.39 -8.84 0.33
N GLY A 132 6.65 -10.13 0.55
CA GLY A 132 6.95 -11.11 -0.51
C GLY A 132 8.32 -11.00 -1.22
N ARG A 133 8.87 -9.80 -1.39
CA ARG A 133 10.10 -9.55 -2.16
C ARG A 133 11.37 -10.10 -1.51
N VAL A 134 11.39 -10.30 -0.18
CA VAL A 134 12.53 -10.93 0.49
C VAL A 134 12.58 -12.43 0.21
N ARG A 135 11.43 -13.13 0.12
CA ARG A 135 11.41 -14.57 -0.18
C ARG A 135 11.77 -14.82 -1.65
N GLN A 136 11.31 -13.95 -2.55
CA GLN A 136 11.68 -13.98 -3.97
C GLN A 136 13.15 -13.60 -4.20
N ALA A 137 13.66 -12.54 -3.55
CA ALA A 137 15.08 -12.18 -3.60
C ALA A 137 15.98 -13.26 -2.96
N ILE A 138 15.53 -13.97 -1.91
CA ILE A 138 16.26 -15.09 -1.33
C ILE A 138 16.20 -16.32 -2.26
N SER A 139 15.06 -16.61 -2.88
CA SER A 139 14.87 -17.72 -3.82
C SER A 139 15.67 -17.53 -5.13
N GLU A 140 15.60 -16.34 -5.72
CA GLU A 140 16.36 -15.95 -6.92
C GLU A 140 17.87 -15.92 -6.65
N TRP A 141 18.29 -15.71 -5.39
CA TRP A 141 19.69 -15.73 -4.98
C TRP A 141 20.17 -17.14 -4.61
N GLN A 142 19.31 -18.01 -4.07
CA GLN A 142 19.61 -19.42 -3.81
C GLN A 142 19.71 -20.27 -5.09
N GLY A 143 19.07 -19.82 -6.19
CA GLY A 143 19.18 -20.44 -7.52
C GLY A 143 20.48 -20.12 -8.28
N ARG A 144 21.31 -19.20 -7.78
CA ARG A 144 22.63 -18.89 -8.33
C ARG A 144 23.70 -19.59 -7.49
N GLY A 145 24.08 -20.78 -7.96
CA GLY A 145 25.03 -21.67 -7.30
C GLY A 145 26.38 -21.02 -6.98
N ASP A 146 26.92 -21.51 -5.86
CA ASP A 146 28.30 -21.49 -5.39
C ASP A 146 29.29 -20.52 -6.03
N GLU A 147 29.54 -19.42 -5.32
CA GLU A 147 30.91 -18.97 -5.08
C GLU A 147 31.00 -18.33 -3.69
N GLY A 148 31.56 -19.11 -2.75
CA GLY A 148 31.75 -18.72 -1.37
C GLY A 148 32.63 -17.49 -1.25
N ARG A 149 32.02 -16.32 -1.02
CA ARG A 149 32.56 -15.17 -0.29
C ARG A 149 31.50 -14.08 -0.26
N ARG A 150 30.74 -13.97 0.84
CA ARG A 150 30.30 -12.69 1.45
C ARG A 150 29.30 -12.93 2.59
N LEU A 151 29.73 -13.66 3.63
CA LEU A 151 29.08 -13.54 4.95
C LEU A 151 29.04 -12.07 5.41
N GLY A 152 30.03 -11.25 5.03
CA GLY A 152 30.03 -9.80 5.29
C GLY A 152 28.97 -8.98 4.54
N GLY A 153 28.45 -9.47 3.41
CA GLY A 153 27.39 -8.79 2.65
C GLY A 153 26.01 -9.01 3.27
N VAL A 154 25.76 -10.23 3.76
CA VAL A 154 24.55 -10.61 4.51
C VAL A 154 24.44 -9.82 5.80
N TRP A 155 25.53 -9.68 6.56
CA TRP A 155 25.56 -8.86 7.77
C TRP A 155 25.37 -7.37 7.48
N LYS A 156 25.92 -6.84 6.38
CA LYS A 156 25.77 -5.42 6.02
C LYS A 156 24.34 -5.11 5.58
N LEU A 157 23.72 -5.98 4.77
CA LEU A 157 22.34 -5.85 4.35
C LEU A 157 21.37 -6.03 5.53
N ALA A 158 21.59 -7.03 6.38
CA ALA A 158 20.84 -7.21 7.62
C ALA A 158 20.99 -6.01 8.56
N ARG A 159 22.19 -5.42 8.68
CA ARG A 159 22.43 -4.21 9.49
C ARG A 159 21.75 -2.97 8.90
N THR A 160 21.66 -2.84 7.58
CA THR A 160 20.93 -1.75 6.91
C THR A 160 19.40 -1.97 6.90
N LEU A 161 18.94 -3.22 7.02
CA LEU A 161 17.52 -3.58 7.18
C LEU A 161 17.07 -3.50 8.65
N LEU A 162 17.95 -3.83 9.60
CA LEU A 162 17.71 -3.88 11.05
C LEU A 162 18.18 -2.61 11.79
N GLY A 163 18.39 -1.49 11.08
CA GLY A 163 18.69 -0.19 11.73
C GLY A 163 19.98 -0.15 12.54
N GLY A 164 21.06 -0.77 12.05
CA GLY A 164 22.37 -0.70 12.71
C GLY A 164 23.03 0.65 12.49
N ALA A 165 23.46 1.26 13.59
CA ALA A 165 23.94 2.64 13.62
C ALA A 165 25.01 2.95 12.55
N ASP A 166 24.81 4.03 11.82
CA ASP A 166 25.75 4.69 10.93
C ASP A 166 25.92 6.15 11.38
N LYS A 167 27.06 6.43 12.02
CA LYS A 167 27.32 7.74 12.62
C LYS A 167 27.35 8.87 11.58
N ARG A 168 27.91 8.60 10.39
CA ARG A 168 28.04 9.64 9.35
C ARG A 168 26.68 10.00 8.78
N LEU A 169 25.84 8.99 8.58
CA LEU A 169 24.45 9.18 8.15
C LEU A 169 23.66 9.95 9.21
N ALA A 170 23.73 9.53 10.47
CA ALA A 170 23.07 10.21 11.58
C ALA A 170 23.51 11.69 11.69
N GLU A 171 24.80 11.98 11.59
CA GLU A 171 25.31 13.35 11.58
C GLU A 171 24.78 14.18 10.41
N ARG A 172 24.62 13.59 9.22
CA ARG A 172 24.01 14.26 8.05
C ARG A 172 22.57 14.67 8.34
N TYR A 173 21.79 13.78 8.95
CA TYR A 173 20.39 14.06 9.31
C TYR A 173 20.25 15.01 10.50
N ARG A 174 21.15 14.96 11.49
CA ARG A 174 21.14 15.94 12.59
C ARG A 174 21.37 17.37 12.14
N ARG A 175 22.21 17.59 11.10
CA ARG A 175 22.43 18.93 10.52
C ARG A 175 21.16 19.54 9.92
N LEU A 176 20.13 18.76 9.63
CA LEU A 176 18.84 19.30 9.17
C LEU A 176 18.17 20.20 10.24
N ALA A 177 18.53 20.07 11.52
CA ALA A 177 18.12 21.00 12.56
C ALA A 177 18.58 22.44 12.31
N GLU A 178 19.68 22.65 11.59
CA GLU A 178 20.24 23.97 11.31
C GLU A 178 19.60 24.63 10.08
N PHE A 179 18.77 23.91 9.34
CA PHE A 179 18.16 24.41 8.10
C PHE A 179 17.07 25.46 8.42
N PRO A 180 16.74 26.35 7.46
CA PRO A 180 15.75 27.40 7.68
C PRO A 180 14.40 26.86 8.15
N GLN A 181 13.72 27.56 9.07
CA GLN A 181 12.37 27.20 9.50
C GLN A 181 11.42 27.15 8.30
N GLY A 182 10.59 26.11 8.21
CA GLY A 182 9.67 25.89 7.09
C GLY A 182 10.32 25.31 5.83
N SER A 183 11.61 24.97 5.87
CA SER A 183 12.25 24.15 4.85
C SER A 183 11.92 22.67 5.01
N LEU A 184 12.03 21.89 3.93
CA LEU A 184 11.73 20.45 3.93
C LEU A 184 12.58 19.68 4.95
N GLY A 185 13.88 19.92 4.97
CA GLY A 185 14.84 19.25 5.85
C GLY A 185 14.60 19.61 7.32
N ARG A 186 14.36 20.89 7.61
CA ARG A 186 14.02 21.32 8.96
C ARG A 186 12.72 20.69 9.44
N ALA A 187 11.70 20.62 8.58
CA ALA A 187 10.43 19.97 8.89
C ALA A 187 10.58 18.46 9.09
N PHE A 188 11.42 17.78 8.31
CA PHE A 188 11.73 16.37 8.52
C PHE A 188 12.38 16.13 9.89
N TYR A 189 13.36 16.94 10.26
CA TYR A 189 13.97 16.84 11.58
C TYR A 189 12.94 17.05 12.69
N GLU A 190 12.13 18.11 12.60
CA GLU A 190 11.08 18.42 13.58
C GLU A 190 10.03 17.31 13.66
N HIS A 191 9.64 16.72 12.53
CA HIS A 191 8.73 15.58 12.44
C HIS A 191 9.28 14.36 13.19
N CYS A 192 10.55 13.98 12.97
CA CYS A 192 11.16 12.87 13.70
C CYS A 192 11.19 13.15 15.20
N MET A 193 11.59 14.35 15.61
CA MET A 193 11.68 14.71 17.04
C MET A 193 10.30 14.74 17.71
N ALA A 194 9.28 15.29 17.04
CA ALA A 194 7.92 15.39 17.57
C ALA A 194 7.28 14.00 17.80
N ASN A 195 7.60 13.02 16.95
CA ASN A 195 7.09 11.66 17.05
C ASN A 195 8.01 10.70 17.83
N GLY A 196 9.17 11.17 18.31
CA GLY A 196 10.15 10.32 19.01
C GLY A 196 10.84 9.31 18.10
N TYR A 197 10.85 9.54 16.79
CA TYR A 197 11.51 8.67 15.81
C TYR A 197 13.03 8.90 15.82
N GLY A 198 13.79 7.80 15.71
CA GLY A 198 15.22 7.87 15.48
C GLY A 198 15.54 8.39 14.09
N LEU A 199 16.53 9.28 13.95
CA LEU A 199 16.96 9.76 12.65
C LEU A 199 17.61 8.63 11.84
N PRO A 200 17.58 8.68 10.50
CA PRO A 200 18.30 7.70 9.69
C PRO A 200 19.79 7.62 10.07
N GLY A 201 20.29 6.41 10.27
CA GLY A 201 21.64 6.13 10.78
C GLY A 201 21.74 6.06 12.30
N GLU A 202 20.73 6.46 13.06
CA GLU A 202 20.63 6.17 14.49
C GLU A 202 20.14 4.74 14.73
N ARG A 203 20.38 4.23 15.94
CA ARG A 203 19.90 2.89 16.31
C ARG A 203 18.37 2.91 16.34
N GLY A 204 17.73 2.07 15.56
CA GLY A 204 16.26 2.01 15.45
C GLY A 204 15.65 3.15 14.61
N GLY A 205 16.47 3.99 13.97
CA GLY A 205 15.96 4.99 13.03
C GLY A 205 15.54 4.37 11.70
N THR A 206 14.63 5.05 11.00
CA THR A 206 14.12 4.63 9.69
C THR A 206 15.29 4.44 8.70
N PRO A 207 15.35 3.31 7.97
CA PRO A 207 16.34 3.15 6.91
C PRO A 207 16.26 4.29 5.89
N GLU A 208 17.41 4.85 5.46
CA GLU A 208 17.44 6.00 4.53
C GLU A 208 16.62 5.77 3.25
N ARG A 209 16.53 4.53 2.76
CA ARG A 209 15.72 4.18 1.58
C ARG A 209 14.21 4.32 1.77
N LEU A 210 13.72 4.44 3.02
CA LEU A 210 12.30 4.55 3.36
C LEU A 210 11.90 5.97 3.76
N ILE A 211 12.83 6.94 3.76
CA ILE A 211 12.51 8.34 4.16
C ILE A 211 11.47 8.98 3.26
N PHE A 212 11.23 8.45 2.06
CA PHE A 212 10.20 8.96 1.15
C PHE A 212 8.81 8.88 1.79
N HIS A 213 8.58 7.91 2.69
CA HIS A 213 7.33 7.74 3.43
C HIS A 213 7.15 8.87 4.46
N ASP A 214 8.14 9.07 5.33
CA ASP A 214 8.16 10.14 6.34
C ASP A 214 8.12 11.54 5.69
N LEU A 215 8.87 11.74 4.60
CA LEU A 215 8.79 12.96 3.79
C LEU A 215 7.41 13.09 3.13
N GLY A 216 6.79 11.97 2.77
CA GLY A 216 5.44 11.88 2.25
C GLY A 216 4.41 12.48 3.19
N HIS A 217 4.46 12.15 4.49
CA HIS A 217 3.58 12.77 5.50
C HIS A 217 3.68 14.30 5.50
N ILE A 218 4.91 14.82 5.48
CA ILE A 218 5.19 16.26 5.50
C ILE A 218 4.72 16.93 4.20
N LEU A 219 5.00 16.30 3.06
CA LEU A 219 4.68 16.85 1.74
C LEU A 219 3.19 16.76 1.43
N ALA A 220 2.52 15.69 1.82
CA ALA A 220 1.11 15.43 1.57
C ALA A 220 0.17 16.01 2.63
N ASP A 221 0.72 16.49 3.76
CA ASP A 221 -0.01 17.05 4.90
C ASP A 221 -0.88 16.02 5.64
N TYR A 222 -0.36 14.79 5.75
CA TYR A 222 -1.03 13.73 6.51
C TYR A 222 -0.32 13.50 7.86
N PRO A 223 -1.08 13.47 8.98
CA PRO A 223 -0.50 13.14 10.28
C PRO A 223 -0.01 11.67 10.31
N THR A 224 0.71 11.31 11.37
CA THR A 224 1.19 9.94 11.65
C THR A 224 0.30 9.20 12.65
N ASP A 225 -0.92 9.70 12.89
CA ASP A 225 -1.93 8.92 13.59
C ASP A 225 -2.47 7.80 12.67
N THR A 226 -3.18 6.84 13.25
CA THR A 226 -3.72 5.67 12.52
C THR A 226 -4.48 6.06 11.23
N PHE A 227 -5.27 7.14 11.26
CA PHE A 227 -6.04 7.57 10.08
C PHE A 227 -5.14 8.27 9.06
N GLY A 228 -4.17 9.04 9.53
CA GLY A 228 -3.14 9.66 8.72
C GLY A 228 -2.28 8.64 7.98
N GLU A 229 -1.92 7.52 8.62
CA GLU A 229 -1.21 6.39 7.99
C GLU A 229 -2.03 5.73 6.88
N VAL A 230 -3.33 5.51 7.10
CA VAL A 230 -4.23 5.00 6.05
C VAL A 230 -4.29 5.97 4.85
N GLN A 231 -4.38 7.28 5.12
CA GLN A 231 -4.36 8.29 4.06
C GLN A 231 -3.01 8.34 3.35
N MET A 232 -1.90 8.24 4.07
CA MET A 232 -0.56 8.16 3.49
C MET A 232 -0.44 6.94 2.60
N GLY A 233 -0.86 5.74 3.04
CA GLY A 233 -0.88 4.53 2.22
C GLY A 233 -1.74 4.68 0.96
N GLY A 234 -2.86 5.41 1.03
CA GLY A 234 -3.63 5.78 -0.16
C GLY A 234 -2.83 6.66 -1.12
N PHE A 235 -2.21 7.72 -0.62
CA PHE A 235 -1.36 8.61 -1.41
C PHE A 235 -0.18 7.90 -2.06
N GLU A 236 0.53 7.04 -1.30
CA GLU A 236 1.58 6.15 -1.81
C GLU A 236 1.08 5.24 -2.91
N SER A 237 -0.04 4.56 -2.67
CA SER A 237 -0.66 3.70 -3.67
C SER A 237 -0.98 4.45 -4.97
N GLY A 238 -1.38 5.72 -4.86
CA GLY A 238 -1.64 6.58 -6.01
C GLY A 238 -0.40 6.86 -6.86
N TYR A 239 0.69 7.37 -6.26
CA TYR A 239 1.87 7.78 -7.03
C TYR A 239 2.79 6.62 -7.45
N MET A 240 2.67 5.45 -6.81
CA MET A 240 3.48 4.26 -7.12
C MET A 240 2.97 3.44 -8.31
N GLY A 241 1.81 3.79 -8.88
CA GLY A 241 1.27 3.15 -10.08
C GLY A 241 0.99 1.65 -9.90
N GLU A 242 1.56 0.80 -10.74
CA GLU A 242 1.37 -0.67 -10.69
C GLU A 242 1.84 -1.30 -9.37
N ASP A 243 2.83 -0.71 -8.70
CA ASP A 243 3.33 -1.19 -7.40
C ASP A 243 2.47 -0.73 -6.21
N GLY A 244 1.56 0.22 -6.42
CA GLY A 244 0.86 0.95 -5.36
C GLY A 244 -0.01 0.08 -4.46
N PHE A 245 -0.50 -1.05 -4.97
CA PHE A 245 -1.32 -1.97 -4.18
C PHE A 245 -0.59 -2.52 -2.94
N SER A 246 0.74 -2.60 -2.97
CA SER A 246 1.52 -3.02 -1.80
C SER A 246 1.35 -2.07 -0.61
N ALA A 247 1.21 -0.77 -0.85
CA ALA A 247 0.94 0.23 0.17
C ALA A 247 -0.50 0.10 0.70
N THR A 248 -1.48 -0.12 -0.20
CA THR A 248 -2.88 -0.42 0.17
C THR A 248 -2.99 -1.65 1.06
N LEU A 249 -2.33 -2.74 0.66
CA LEU A 249 -2.34 -3.99 1.38
C LEU A 249 -1.71 -3.82 2.76
N LEU A 250 -0.62 -3.07 2.86
CA LEU A 250 0.02 -2.77 4.14
C LEU A 250 -0.94 -2.08 5.10
N VAL A 251 -1.63 -1.01 4.67
CA VAL A 251 -2.53 -0.27 5.56
C VAL A 251 -3.80 -1.07 5.89
N LEU A 252 -4.31 -1.90 4.98
CA LEU A 252 -5.41 -2.82 5.25
C LEU A 252 -5.01 -3.85 6.31
N LEU A 253 -3.88 -4.53 6.13
CA LEU A 253 -3.43 -5.54 7.10
C LEU A 253 -3.17 -4.92 8.47
N SER A 254 -2.44 -3.80 8.55
CA SER A 254 -1.96 -3.23 9.81
C SER A 254 -3.02 -2.43 10.57
N PHE A 255 -3.83 -1.62 9.88
CA PHE A 255 -4.73 -0.64 10.51
C PHE A 255 -6.22 -0.99 10.40
N HIS A 256 -6.57 -1.95 9.55
CA HIS A 256 -7.95 -2.40 9.39
C HIS A 256 -8.19 -3.80 9.97
N LEU A 257 -7.30 -4.74 9.64
CA LEU A 257 -7.38 -6.14 10.06
C LEU A 257 -6.55 -6.45 11.33
N GLY A 258 -5.89 -5.43 11.90
CA GLY A 258 -5.16 -5.53 13.15
C GLY A 258 -4.00 -6.52 13.13
N VAL A 259 -3.29 -6.64 12.01
CA VAL A 259 -2.10 -7.47 11.89
C VAL A 259 -0.90 -6.75 12.50
N ASP A 260 -0.54 -7.15 13.71
CA ASP A 260 0.60 -6.60 14.44
C ASP A 260 1.92 -7.15 13.92
N SER A 261 2.62 -6.34 13.13
CA SER A 261 4.05 -6.52 12.95
C SER A 261 4.75 -5.96 14.18
N ASP A 262 5.47 -6.81 14.93
CA ASP A 262 6.34 -6.47 16.08
C ASP A 262 7.42 -5.37 15.78
N ALA A 263 7.37 -4.73 14.61
CA ALA A 263 8.17 -3.61 14.13
C ALA A 263 7.79 -2.24 14.75
N GLY A 264 6.90 -2.19 15.75
CA GLY A 264 6.72 -1.02 16.61
C GLY A 264 5.66 0.01 16.17
N GLY A 265 4.74 -0.36 15.28
CA GLY A 265 3.59 0.47 14.90
C GLY A 265 2.37 0.23 15.79
N THR A 266 1.51 1.24 15.93
CA THR A 266 0.22 1.10 16.62
C THR A 266 -0.76 0.37 15.70
N THR A 267 -1.10 -0.89 15.98
CA THR A 267 -2.17 -1.57 15.23
C THR A 267 -3.55 -1.12 15.67
N THR A 268 -4.50 -1.11 14.76
CA THR A 268 -5.91 -0.80 15.01
C THR A 268 -6.80 -1.71 14.17
N HIS A 269 -8.05 -1.84 14.57
CA HIS A 269 -9.13 -2.45 13.80
C HIS A 269 -10.07 -1.37 13.26
N GLY A 270 -10.56 -1.53 12.04
CA GLY A 270 -11.60 -0.65 11.50
C GLY A 270 -11.15 0.75 11.06
N ALA A 271 -9.85 1.06 10.97
CA ALA A 271 -9.41 2.42 10.62
C ALA A 271 -9.45 2.77 9.12
N PHE A 272 -9.75 1.80 8.25
CA PHE A 272 -9.79 2.02 6.80
C PHE A 272 -11.04 2.80 6.39
N ASN A 273 -10.99 4.12 6.49
CA ASN A 273 -12.04 4.98 5.94
C ASN A 273 -11.86 5.12 4.42
N LEU A 274 -12.72 4.42 3.68
CA LEU A 274 -12.63 4.31 2.23
C LEU A 274 -12.64 5.67 1.51
N ASP A 275 -13.52 6.61 1.89
CA ASP A 275 -13.58 7.92 1.22
C ASP A 275 -12.31 8.76 1.46
N ARG A 276 -11.74 8.71 2.68
CA ARG A 276 -10.48 9.39 3.00
C ARG A 276 -9.31 8.75 2.24
N TYR A 277 -9.26 7.43 2.22
CA TYR A 277 -8.28 6.66 1.47
C TYR A 277 -8.34 7.01 -0.03
N MET A 278 -9.55 7.00 -0.62
CA MET A 278 -9.72 7.28 -2.05
C MET A 278 -9.38 8.71 -2.42
N ARG A 279 -9.69 9.71 -1.58
CA ARG A 279 -9.23 11.09 -1.79
C ARG A 279 -7.70 11.16 -1.80
N ALA A 280 -7.04 10.53 -0.83
CA ALA A 280 -5.59 10.50 -0.77
C ALA A 280 -4.98 9.78 -1.98
N PHE A 281 -5.58 8.67 -2.38
CA PHE A 281 -5.21 7.92 -3.58
C PHE A 281 -5.28 8.78 -4.84
N GLN A 282 -6.37 9.53 -5.06
CA GLN A 282 -6.47 10.42 -6.21
C GLN A 282 -5.44 11.54 -6.19
N ARG A 283 -5.11 12.08 -5.00
CA ARG A 283 -4.02 13.06 -4.87
C ARG A 283 -2.67 12.47 -5.28
N GLY A 284 -2.37 11.25 -4.84
CA GLY A 284 -1.15 10.55 -5.21
C GLY A 284 -1.10 10.25 -6.71
N LYS A 285 -2.20 9.75 -7.28
CA LYS A 285 -2.33 9.44 -8.71
C LYS A 285 -2.12 10.65 -9.61
N ALA A 286 -2.47 11.84 -9.14
CA ALA A 286 -2.25 13.09 -9.89
C ALA A 286 -0.79 13.56 -9.87
N MET A 287 0.07 12.97 -9.03
CA MET A 287 1.50 13.25 -9.07
C MET A 287 2.14 12.67 -10.32
N LYS A 288 3.15 13.38 -10.84
CA LYS A 288 3.93 12.92 -12.01
C LYS A 288 5.20 12.17 -11.63
N LEU A 289 5.55 12.13 -10.35
CA LEU A 289 6.81 11.61 -9.86
C LEU A 289 6.58 10.66 -8.69
N ASP A 290 7.18 9.49 -8.77
CA ASP A 290 7.22 8.52 -7.66
C ASP A 290 8.30 8.93 -6.65
N LEU A 291 7.90 9.19 -5.40
CA LEU A 291 8.82 9.63 -4.35
C LEU A 291 9.92 8.61 -4.03
N ARG A 292 9.73 7.32 -4.35
CA ARG A 292 10.76 6.28 -4.21
C ARG A 292 11.94 6.50 -5.15
N ALA A 293 11.71 7.15 -6.30
CA ALA A 293 12.71 7.45 -7.31
C ALA A 293 13.25 8.89 -7.22
N TRP A 294 12.74 9.68 -6.27
CA TRP A 294 13.13 11.07 -6.08
C TRP A 294 14.37 11.20 -5.19
N ASP A 295 15.30 12.09 -5.57
CA ASP A 295 16.33 12.56 -4.65
C ASP A 295 15.85 13.83 -3.91
N PRO A 296 15.55 13.76 -2.60
CA PRO A 296 15.07 14.90 -1.85
C PRO A 296 16.19 15.86 -1.43
N TRP A 297 17.46 15.44 -1.48
CA TRP A 297 18.57 16.21 -0.89
C TRP A 297 18.76 17.61 -1.48
N PRO A 298 18.64 17.84 -2.80
CA PRO A 298 18.71 19.18 -3.39
C PRO A 298 17.59 20.14 -2.98
N PHE A 299 16.59 19.64 -2.25
CA PHE A 299 15.39 20.36 -1.83
C PHE A 299 15.29 20.55 -0.31
N MET A 300 16.20 19.95 0.48
CA MET A 300 16.10 19.95 1.94
C MET A 300 16.13 21.37 2.53
N ASP A 301 16.89 22.30 1.97
CA ASP A 301 16.98 23.69 2.42
C ASP A 301 15.87 24.60 1.86
N ARG A 302 15.02 24.07 0.97
CA ARG A 302 13.98 24.84 0.29
C ARG A 302 12.67 24.85 1.09
N PRO A 303 11.88 25.93 1.02
CA PRO A 303 10.55 25.99 1.61
C PRO A 303 9.64 24.86 1.11
N ILE A 304 8.90 24.20 2.01
CA ILE A 304 8.01 23.08 1.68
C ILE A 304 7.04 23.43 0.54
N ALA A 305 6.49 24.65 0.54
CA ALA A 305 5.59 25.11 -0.52
C ALA A 305 6.24 25.07 -1.92
N GLN A 306 7.53 25.38 -2.03
CA GLN A 306 8.26 25.29 -3.30
C GLN A 306 8.49 23.83 -3.72
N VAL A 307 8.75 22.94 -2.75
CA VAL A 307 8.91 21.50 -3.02
C VAL A 307 7.59 20.87 -3.46
N ARG A 308 6.48 21.18 -2.77
CA ARG A 308 5.12 20.75 -3.17
C ARG A 308 4.78 21.21 -4.58
N ALA A 309 5.10 22.46 -4.93
CA ALA A 309 4.88 22.98 -6.28
C ALA A 309 5.77 22.28 -7.33
N PHE A 310 7.03 21.99 -7.01
CA PHE A 310 7.94 21.26 -7.90
C PHE A 310 7.46 19.82 -8.17
N LEU A 311 6.98 19.14 -7.13
CA LEU A 311 6.44 17.78 -7.21
C LEU A 311 5.00 17.71 -7.74
N GLU A 312 4.39 18.88 -8.01
CA GLU A 312 3.00 19.02 -8.42
C GLU A 312 2.00 18.30 -7.48
N ILE A 313 2.27 18.34 -6.17
CA ILE A 313 1.41 17.69 -5.17
C ILE A 313 0.09 18.46 -5.05
N PRO A 314 -1.07 17.81 -5.28
CA PRO A 314 -2.36 18.45 -5.08
C PRO A 314 -2.57 18.86 -3.61
N PRO A 315 -3.33 19.93 -3.34
CA PRO A 315 -3.64 20.34 -1.96
C PRO A 315 -4.39 19.22 -1.21
N PRO A 316 -4.29 19.17 0.13
CA PRO A 316 -5.00 18.21 0.98
C PRO A 316 -6.53 18.34 0.93
#